data_AF-A0A815EE65-F1
#
_entry.id   AF-A0A815EE65-F1
#
_cell.length_a   1.000
_cell.length_b   1.000
_cell.length_c   1.000
_cell.angle_alpha   90.00
_cell.angle_beta   90.00
_cell.angle_gamma   90.00
#
_symmetry.space_group_name_H-M   'P 1'
#
loop_
_entity.id
_entity.type
_entity.pdbx_description
1 polymer ?
#
loop_
_entity_poly.entity_id
_entity_poly.type
_entity_poly.pdbx_seq_one_letter_code
_entity_poly.pdbx_strand_id
1 'polypeptide(L)'
;MKSHAFVRENAPNAILYGKIYSQQIKVEDVEDKVNDSPKEETNGIIPHTPCPEFSKFLYFLFAPTLIYRDSYPRTSSVRWNFVISHLIQFAATTLFAYYLFYRFCLPVFRHFNSEHVTVKIFVLSILNCTLPGALLLFCAFYGFLHCWLNAFAEMLRFADRQFYSDWWTATSWSSYYRTWNIVVHDWLYTYVYRDCHKLLGVKYRLVSMYAVIFLSACVHEYIISLTFGYFYPILFVQFAVLGFISMLILPQRTQNYAFNVFIWASLFVGLGMQMCLYSIEWYARQNCPRYVNGPLDYFVPRSLFCRDSDVIKLSIPNNILHNHHDL
;
A
#
# COMPACT_ATOMS: atom_id res chain seq x y z
N MET A 1 2.79 2.09 10.08
CA MET A 1 2.59 3.48 9.62
C MET A 1 2.06 4.40 10.73
N LYS A 2 0.88 4.13 11.33
CA LYS A 2 0.31 4.99 12.39
C LYS A 2 1.21 5.13 13.63
N SER A 3 1.74 4.04 14.17
CA SER A 3 2.65 4.10 15.32
C SER A 3 3.90 4.94 15.03
N HIS A 4 4.46 4.81 13.81
CA HIS A 4 5.57 5.63 13.36
C HIS A 4 5.20 7.12 13.32
N ALA A 5 4.05 7.46 12.72
CA ALA A 5 3.57 8.84 12.65
C ALA A 5 3.39 9.45 14.04
N PHE A 6 2.79 8.71 14.97
CA PHE A 6 2.60 9.14 16.35
C PHE A 6 3.92 9.45 17.06
N VAL A 7 4.89 8.53 17.00
CA VAL A 7 6.21 8.74 17.63
C VAL A 7 6.95 9.91 16.98
N ARG A 8 6.93 9.98 15.64
CA ARG A 8 7.69 10.95 14.87
C ARG A 8 7.20 12.40 15.05
N GLU A 9 5.90 12.59 15.23
CA GLU A 9 5.31 13.91 15.50
C GLU A 9 5.50 14.36 16.96
N ASN A 10 5.44 13.43 17.92
CA ASN A 10 5.58 13.78 19.34
C ASN A 10 7.04 13.88 19.81
N ALA A 11 7.98 13.20 19.16
CA ALA A 11 9.39 13.20 19.57
C ALA A 11 10.04 14.60 19.59
N PRO A 12 9.87 15.48 18.57
CA PRO A 12 10.41 16.83 18.62
C PRO A 12 9.85 17.67 19.78
N ASN A 13 8.55 17.53 20.07
CA ASN A 13 7.89 18.24 21.17
C ASN A 13 8.45 17.78 22.53
N ALA A 14 8.62 16.47 22.71
CA ALA A 14 9.23 15.93 23.93
C ALA A 14 10.68 16.39 24.13
N ILE A 15 11.49 16.43 23.05
CA ILE A 15 12.88 16.92 23.11
C ILE A 15 12.92 18.42 23.43
N LEU A 16 12.05 19.21 22.82
CA LEU A 16 11.95 20.65 23.08
C LEU A 16 11.53 20.91 24.53
N TYR A 17 10.55 20.18 25.02
CA TYR A 17 10.09 20.25 26.41
C TYR A 17 11.23 19.92 27.39
N GLY A 18 11.98 18.83 27.15
CA GLY A 18 13.14 18.48 27.98
C GLY A 18 14.20 19.58 28.02
N LYS A 19 14.44 20.27 26.90
CA LYS A 19 15.36 21.42 26.84
C LYS A 19 14.85 22.61 27.66
N ILE A 20 13.59 23.00 27.50
CA ILE A 20 12.97 24.11 28.23
C ILE A 20 12.99 23.83 29.74
N TYR A 21 12.57 22.62 30.13
CA TYR A 21 12.58 22.20 31.53
C TYR A 21 13.99 22.25 32.14
N SER A 22 15.00 21.75 31.41
CA SER A 22 16.40 21.83 31.86
C SER A 22 16.95 23.26 31.95
N GLN A 23 16.42 24.20 31.15
CA GLN A 23 16.78 25.60 31.22
C GLN A 23 16.10 26.29 32.40
N GLN A 24 14.83 25.98 32.67
CA GLN A 24 14.10 26.53 33.81
C GLN A 24 14.73 26.11 35.15
N ILE A 25 15.08 24.82 35.31
CA ILE A 25 15.80 24.34 36.51
C ILE A 25 17.12 25.10 36.71
N LYS A 26 17.88 25.33 35.64
CA LYS A 26 19.14 26.08 35.74
C LYS A 26 18.95 27.54 36.14
N VAL A 27 17.80 28.15 35.82
CA VAL A 27 17.49 29.52 36.23
C VAL A 27 17.05 29.54 37.69
N GLU A 28 16.20 28.61 38.12
CA GLU A 28 15.81 28.47 39.53
C GLU A 28 17.01 28.18 40.43
N ASP A 29 17.95 27.32 40.02
CA ASP A 29 19.20 27.03 40.75
C ASP A 29 20.13 28.26 40.87
N VAL A 30 20.00 29.23 39.96
CA VAL A 30 20.76 30.49 39.99
C VAL A 30 20.02 31.54 40.84
N GLU A 31 18.70 31.63 40.76
CA GLU A 31 17.90 32.52 41.62
C GLU A 31 17.94 32.09 43.09
N ASP A 32 17.93 30.79 43.39
CA ASP A 32 18.08 30.25 44.74
C ASP A 32 19.47 30.47 45.35
N LYS A 33 20.48 30.74 44.52
CA LYS A 33 21.80 31.17 44.98
C LYS A 33 21.91 32.69 45.20
N VAL A 34 20.94 33.47 44.72
CA VAL A 34 20.96 34.93 44.74
C VAL A 34 19.97 35.53 45.75
N ASN A 35 18.85 34.87 46.07
CA ASN A 35 17.84 35.40 47.00
C ASN A 35 17.47 34.40 48.12
N ASP A 36 17.74 34.79 49.37
CA ASP A 36 17.30 34.11 50.60
C ASP A 36 16.08 34.82 51.21
N SER A 37 14.98 34.91 50.44
CA SER A 37 13.71 35.49 50.88
C SER A 37 12.50 34.77 50.27
N PRO A 38 11.30 34.84 50.89
CA PRO A 38 10.25 33.84 50.69
C PRO A 38 9.65 33.91 49.28
N LYS A 39 9.62 32.77 48.59
CA LYS A 39 9.05 32.62 47.24
C LYS A 39 7.53 32.83 47.28
N GLU A 40 7.06 33.91 46.65
CA GLU A 40 5.67 34.05 46.20
C GLU A 40 5.39 33.00 45.12
N GLU A 41 4.26 32.30 45.25
CA GLU A 41 3.74 31.37 44.24
C GLU A 41 3.38 32.12 42.96
N THR A 42 4.35 32.31 42.07
CA THR A 42 4.08 32.66 40.68
C THR A 42 3.44 31.47 39.98
N ASN A 43 2.09 31.49 39.93
CA ASN A 43 1.28 30.73 38.97
C ASN A 43 1.65 31.15 37.54
N GLY A 44 2.80 30.68 37.05
CA GLY A 44 3.36 31.00 35.75
C GLY A 44 3.48 29.77 34.87
N ILE A 45 2.47 29.54 34.04
CA ILE A 45 2.57 28.86 32.73
C ILE A 45 3.28 27.50 32.80
N ILE A 46 2.60 26.48 33.32
CA ILE A 46 2.97 25.09 33.01
C ILE A 46 2.75 24.92 31.51
N PRO A 47 3.80 24.69 30.68
CA PRO A 47 3.60 24.39 29.27
C PRO A 47 2.78 23.11 29.20
N HIS A 48 1.76 23.08 28.32
CA HIS A 48 0.98 21.89 28.00
C HIS A 48 1.83 20.61 28.13
N THR A 49 1.34 19.63 28.88
CA THR A 49 2.00 18.34 29.06
C THR A 49 2.54 17.82 27.73
N PRO A 50 3.82 17.38 27.66
CA PRO A 50 4.46 17.01 26.39
C PRO A 50 3.85 15.76 25.75
N CYS A 51 3.10 14.99 26.52
CA CYS A 51 2.46 13.77 26.07
C CYS A 51 1.00 14.05 25.68
N PRO A 52 0.57 13.61 24.49
CA PRO A 52 -0.83 13.69 24.11
C PRO A 52 -1.68 12.75 24.95
N GLU A 53 -2.93 13.14 25.20
CA GLU A 53 -3.92 12.30 25.86
C GLU A 53 -4.16 11.00 25.09
N PHE A 54 -4.35 9.90 25.82
CA PHE A 54 -4.64 8.59 25.22
C PHE A 54 -5.88 8.61 24.32
N SER A 55 -6.88 9.42 24.65
CA SER A 55 -8.09 9.60 23.85
C SER A 55 -7.78 10.10 22.43
N LYS A 56 -6.83 11.03 22.28
CA LYS A 56 -6.41 11.57 20.97
C LYS A 56 -5.68 10.50 20.14
N PHE A 57 -4.83 9.72 20.79
CA PHE A 57 -4.16 8.59 20.15
C PHE A 57 -5.16 7.51 19.68
N LEU A 58 -6.13 7.17 20.54
CA LEU A 58 -7.17 6.19 20.22
C LEU A 58 -8.03 6.68 19.04
N TYR A 59 -8.42 7.97 19.02
CA TYR A 59 -9.12 8.56 17.88
C TYR A 59 -8.31 8.47 16.59
N PHE A 60 -7.01 8.83 16.64
CA PHE A 60 -6.12 8.71 15.49
C PHE A 60 -6.00 7.28 14.97
N LEU A 61 -6.01 6.27 15.84
CA LEU A 61 -5.92 4.87 15.43
C LEU A 61 -7.06 4.45 14.49
N PHE A 62 -8.25 5.00 14.68
CA PHE A 62 -9.42 4.74 13.81
C PHE A 62 -9.60 5.77 12.69
N ALA A 63 -9.09 6.99 12.84
CA ALA A 63 -9.23 8.04 11.83
C ALA A 63 -8.67 7.60 10.46
N PRO A 64 -9.33 7.90 9.33
CA PRO A 64 -8.89 7.49 7.99
C PRO A 64 -7.74 8.37 7.46
N THR A 65 -6.74 8.64 8.30
CA THR A 65 -5.52 9.36 7.96
C THR A 65 -4.32 8.68 8.60
N LEU A 66 -3.14 8.89 8.00
CA LEU A 66 -1.88 8.37 8.50
C LEU A 66 -0.99 9.47 9.11
N ILE A 67 -1.42 10.73 9.06
CA ILE A 67 -0.71 11.86 9.67
C ILE A 67 -1.28 12.12 11.07
N TYR A 68 -0.43 12.08 12.10
CA TYR A 68 -0.85 12.36 13.47
C TYR A 68 -0.98 13.88 13.69
N ARG A 69 -2.07 14.32 14.32
CA ARG A 69 -2.29 15.68 14.82
C ARG A 69 -3.11 15.62 16.11
N ASP A 70 -2.88 16.55 17.03
CA ASP A 70 -3.63 16.60 18.30
C ASP A 70 -5.08 17.04 18.10
N SER A 71 -5.35 17.80 17.04
CA SER A 71 -6.69 18.23 16.66
C SER A 71 -6.91 18.01 15.16
N TYR A 72 -8.06 17.42 14.83
CA TYR A 72 -8.52 17.22 13.47
C TYR A 72 -9.79 18.04 13.23
N PRO A 73 -10.04 18.51 12.00
CA PRO A 73 -11.30 19.16 11.68
C PRO A 73 -12.45 18.14 11.82
N ARG A 74 -13.52 18.54 12.52
CA ARG A 74 -14.65 17.65 12.86
C ARG A 74 -15.97 18.13 12.29
N THR A 75 -16.83 17.21 11.89
CA THR A 75 -18.22 17.51 11.51
C THR A 75 -19.08 17.71 12.76
N SER A 76 -20.18 18.45 12.66
CA SER A 76 -21.08 18.75 13.79
C SER A 76 -21.90 17.53 14.24
N SER A 77 -22.42 16.75 13.30
CA SER A 77 -23.19 15.54 13.55
C SER A 77 -22.77 14.40 12.61
N VAL A 78 -23.22 13.18 12.94
CA VAL A 78 -23.05 11.99 12.10
C VAL A 78 -24.31 11.79 11.27
N ARG A 79 -24.16 11.77 9.94
CA ARG A 79 -25.24 11.48 9.01
C ARG A 79 -25.30 9.98 8.75
N TRP A 80 -26.08 9.25 9.56
CA TRP A 80 -26.18 7.78 9.46
C TRP A 80 -26.66 7.28 8.10
N ASN A 81 -27.55 8.01 7.43
CA ASN A 81 -27.97 7.66 6.06
C ASN A 81 -26.80 7.68 5.07
N PHE A 82 -25.86 8.62 5.24
CA PHE A 82 -24.63 8.67 4.45
C PHE A 82 -23.75 7.47 4.75
N VAL A 83 -23.53 7.14 6.03
CA VAL A 83 -22.73 5.97 6.46
C VAL A 83 -23.30 4.68 5.87
N ILE A 84 -24.59 4.42 6.09
CA ILE A 84 -25.26 3.19 5.64
C ILE A 84 -25.21 3.07 4.12
N SER A 85 -25.46 4.17 3.39
CA SER A 85 -25.37 4.17 1.92
C SER A 85 -23.97 3.78 1.42
N HIS A 86 -22.90 4.33 2.01
CA HIS A 86 -21.53 3.99 1.61
C HIS A 86 -21.16 2.55 2.02
N LEU A 87 -21.64 2.06 3.17
CA LEU A 87 -21.42 0.66 3.57
C LEU A 87 -22.12 -0.33 2.63
N ILE A 88 -23.35 -0.02 2.18
CA ILE A 88 -24.06 -0.83 1.18
C ILE A 88 -23.30 -0.80 -0.16
N GLN A 89 -22.84 0.37 -0.61
CA GLN A 89 -22.04 0.49 -1.84
C GLN A 89 -20.72 -0.28 -1.75
N PHE A 90 -20.07 -0.28 -0.58
CA PHE A 90 -18.86 -1.06 -0.34
C PHE A 90 -19.14 -2.57 -0.42
N ALA A 91 -20.20 -3.05 0.22
CA ALA A 91 -20.61 -4.45 0.16
C ALA A 91 -20.95 -4.86 -1.28
N ALA A 92 -21.73 -4.04 -2.00
CA ALA A 92 -22.09 -4.29 -3.40
C ALA A 92 -20.85 -4.33 -4.31
N THR A 93 -19.91 -3.40 -4.13
CA THR A 93 -18.66 -3.35 -4.91
C THR A 93 -17.75 -4.55 -4.60
N THR A 94 -17.72 -5.01 -3.36
CA THR A 94 -16.96 -6.21 -2.95
C THR A 94 -17.56 -7.48 -3.57
N LEU A 95 -18.89 -7.62 -3.55
CA LEU A 95 -19.57 -8.73 -4.22
C LEU A 95 -19.37 -8.70 -5.74
N PHE A 96 -19.40 -7.51 -6.33
CA PHE A 96 -19.13 -7.34 -7.76
C PHE A 96 -17.68 -7.70 -8.12
N ALA A 97 -16.70 -7.30 -7.31
CA ALA A 97 -15.30 -7.70 -7.49
C ALA A 97 -15.12 -9.23 -7.39
N TYR A 98 -15.80 -9.89 -6.43
CA TYR A 98 -15.82 -11.36 -6.34
C TYR A 98 -16.40 -12.00 -7.61
N TYR A 99 -17.54 -11.50 -8.10
CA TYR A 99 -18.15 -12.00 -9.33
C TYR A 99 -17.24 -11.82 -10.54
N LEU A 100 -16.58 -10.66 -10.68
CA LEU A 100 -15.62 -10.38 -11.73
C LEU A 100 -14.45 -11.38 -11.71
N PHE A 101 -13.89 -11.61 -10.52
CA PHE A 101 -12.79 -12.57 -10.36
C PHE A 101 -13.24 -13.99 -10.71
N TYR A 102 -14.39 -14.43 -10.18
CA TYR A 102 -14.93 -15.77 -10.40
C TYR A 102 -15.27 -16.02 -11.88
N ARG A 103 -15.91 -15.05 -12.55
CA ARG A 103 -16.40 -15.22 -13.91
C ARG A 103 -15.34 -14.99 -14.99
N PHE A 104 -14.42 -14.05 -14.78
CA PHE A 104 -13.47 -13.63 -15.82
C PHE A 104 -12.03 -14.06 -15.55
N CYS A 105 -11.60 -14.16 -14.29
CA CYS A 105 -10.21 -14.52 -13.98
C CYS A 105 -10.04 -16.04 -13.89
N LEU A 106 -10.88 -16.74 -13.13
CA LEU A 106 -10.76 -18.20 -12.96
C LEU A 106 -10.75 -19.02 -14.27
N PRO A 107 -11.65 -18.81 -15.26
CA PRO A 107 -11.67 -19.67 -16.44
C PRO A 107 -10.43 -19.54 -17.33
N VAL A 108 -9.76 -18.37 -17.31
CA VAL A 108 -8.53 -18.13 -18.08
C VAL A 108 -7.39 -19.02 -17.59
N PHE A 109 -7.34 -19.32 -16.28
CA PHE A 109 -6.22 -20.03 -15.68
C PHE A 109 -6.52 -21.48 -15.28
N ARG A 110 -7.79 -21.90 -15.30
CA ARG A 110 -8.19 -23.27 -14.92
C ARG A 110 -7.52 -24.37 -15.76
N HIS A 111 -7.18 -24.07 -17.02
CA HIS A 111 -6.51 -24.99 -17.95
C HIS A 111 -5.03 -24.64 -18.18
N PHE A 112 -4.48 -23.70 -17.41
CA PHE A 112 -3.08 -23.29 -17.56
C PHE A 112 -2.18 -24.45 -17.08
N ASN A 113 -1.24 -24.89 -17.95
CA ASN A 113 -0.43 -26.11 -17.89
C ASN A 113 -1.03 -27.39 -18.49
N SER A 114 -2.18 -27.35 -19.17
CA SER A 114 -2.62 -28.49 -20.01
C SER A 114 -2.01 -28.46 -21.42
N GLU A 115 -1.49 -27.30 -21.85
CA GLU A 115 -0.87 -27.08 -23.17
C GLU A 115 0.40 -26.23 -23.02
N HIS A 116 1.39 -26.41 -23.91
CA HIS A 116 2.62 -25.62 -23.93
C HIS A 116 2.33 -24.11 -24.01
N VAL A 117 2.75 -23.36 -23.00
CA VAL A 117 2.60 -21.90 -22.95
C VAL A 117 3.51 -21.26 -24.00
N THR A 118 2.96 -21.02 -25.18
CA THR A 118 3.63 -20.25 -26.24
C THR A 118 3.56 -18.75 -25.91
N VAL A 119 4.56 -17.97 -26.32
CA VAL A 119 4.56 -16.50 -26.14
C VAL A 119 3.27 -15.84 -26.65
N LYS A 120 2.71 -16.35 -27.76
CA LYS A 120 1.42 -15.90 -28.29
C LYS A 120 0.27 -16.08 -27.29
N ILE A 121 0.17 -17.26 -26.66
CA ILE A 121 -0.87 -17.55 -25.66
C ILE A 121 -0.66 -16.66 -24.43
N PHE A 122 0.58 -16.49 -23.99
CA PHE A 122 0.91 -15.62 -22.87
C PHE A 122 0.49 -14.16 -23.08
N VAL A 123 0.79 -13.59 -24.26
CA VAL A 123 0.37 -12.22 -24.61
C VAL A 123 -1.16 -12.13 -24.68
N LEU A 124 -1.83 -13.11 -25.28
CA LEU A 124 -3.29 -13.16 -25.33
C LEU A 124 -3.91 -13.26 -23.92
N SER A 125 -3.32 -14.04 -23.01
CA SER A 125 -3.75 -14.11 -21.62
C SER A 125 -3.62 -12.77 -20.90
N ILE A 126 -2.50 -12.05 -21.07
CA ILE A 126 -2.36 -10.69 -20.52
C ILE A 126 -3.47 -9.78 -21.04
N LEU A 127 -3.69 -9.75 -22.36
CA LEU A 127 -4.72 -8.90 -22.97
C LEU A 127 -6.13 -9.25 -22.47
N ASN A 128 -6.44 -10.54 -22.33
CA ASN A 128 -7.72 -11.00 -21.78
C ASN A 128 -7.90 -10.63 -20.30
N CYS A 129 -6.81 -10.55 -19.53
CA CYS A 129 -6.83 -10.14 -18.14
C CYS A 129 -6.78 -8.62 -17.92
N THR A 130 -6.44 -7.84 -18.94
CA THR A 130 -6.40 -6.38 -18.88
C THR A 130 -7.74 -5.78 -18.49
N LEU A 131 -8.84 -6.19 -19.15
CA LEU A 131 -10.16 -5.66 -18.86
C LEU A 131 -10.67 -6.05 -17.47
N PRO A 132 -10.65 -7.34 -17.06
CA PRO A 132 -10.99 -7.73 -15.69
C PRO A 132 -10.11 -7.04 -14.64
N GLY A 133 -8.81 -6.92 -14.90
CA GLY A 133 -7.86 -6.23 -14.01
C GLY A 133 -8.19 -4.74 -13.85
N ALA A 134 -8.54 -4.05 -14.93
CA ALA A 134 -8.98 -2.66 -14.89
C ALA A 134 -10.30 -2.50 -14.09
N LEU A 135 -11.28 -3.38 -14.30
CA LEU A 135 -12.52 -3.35 -13.53
C LEU A 135 -12.29 -3.62 -12.05
N LEU A 136 -11.41 -4.58 -11.70
CA LEU A 136 -11.02 -4.84 -10.32
C LEU A 136 -10.31 -3.65 -9.69
N LEU A 137 -9.44 -2.95 -10.44
CA LEU A 137 -8.83 -1.70 -9.97
C LEU A 137 -9.90 -0.66 -9.62
N PHE A 138 -10.87 -0.43 -10.49
CA PHE A 138 -11.95 0.52 -10.23
C PHE A 138 -12.80 0.12 -9.03
N CYS A 139 -13.10 -1.17 -8.88
CA CYS A 139 -13.82 -1.69 -7.72
C CYS A 139 -13.03 -1.49 -6.42
N ALA A 140 -11.73 -1.79 -6.42
CA ALA A 140 -10.87 -1.59 -5.26
C ALA A 140 -10.73 -0.11 -4.90
N PHE A 141 -10.53 0.76 -5.91
CA PHE A 141 -10.46 2.20 -5.73
C PHE A 141 -11.75 2.76 -5.14
N TYR A 142 -12.89 2.53 -5.80
CA TYR A 142 -14.17 3.06 -5.37
C TYR A 142 -14.64 2.44 -4.05
N GLY A 143 -14.57 1.11 -3.92
CA GLY A 143 -14.97 0.41 -2.72
C GLY A 143 -14.15 0.85 -1.50
N PHE A 144 -12.82 0.80 -1.59
CA PHE A 144 -11.97 1.10 -0.44
C PHE A 144 -11.74 2.61 -0.24
N LEU A 145 -11.16 3.31 -1.22
CA LEU A 145 -10.76 4.72 -1.02
C LEU A 145 -11.94 5.67 -0.96
N HIS A 146 -13.03 5.38 -1.69
CA HIS A 146 -14.23 6.20 -1.63
C HIS A 146 -15.20 5.70 -0.56
N CYS A 147 -15.82 4.53 -0.73
CA CYS A 147 -16.91 4.10 0.14
C CYS A 147 -16.46 3.81 1.58
N TRP A 148 -15.43 2.97 1.75
CA TRP A 148 -14.97 2.56 3.08
C TRP A 148 -14.39 3.74 3.88
N LEU A 149 -13.45 4.50 3.31
CA LEU A 149 -12.86 5.64 4.02
C LEU A 149 -13.89 6.73 4.34
N ASN A 150 -14.84 7.05 3.44
CA ASN A 150 -15.88 8.03 3.75
C ASN A 150 -16.88 7.55 4.81
N ALA A 151 -17.22 6.25 4.82
CA ALA A 151 -18.07 5.68 5.86
C ALA A 151 -17.40 5.83 7.24
N PHE A 152 -16.13 5.45 7.36
CA PHE A 152 -15.36 5.60 8.60
C PHE A 152 -15.13 7.07 8.97
N ALA A 153 -14.88 7.93 7.99
CA ALA A 153 -14.73 9.37 8.23
C ALA A 153 -16.00 9.97 8.84
N GLU A 154 -17.17 9.65 8.28
CA GLU A 154 -18.45 10.14 8.78
C GLU A 154 -18.76 9.56 10.18
N MET A 155 -18.55 8.25 10.40
CA MET A 155 -18.74 7.62 11.72
C MET A 155 -17.89 8.27 12.82
N LEU A 156 -16.65 8.66 12.50
CA LEU A 156 -15.73 9.29 13.45
C LEU A 156 -15.90 10.82 13.55
N ARG A 157 -16.78 11.41 12.73
CA ARG A 157 -16.90 12.87 12.55
C ARG A 157 -15.61 13.52 12.05
N PHE A 158 -14.85 12.82 11.21
CA PHE A 158 -13.67 13.34 10.54
C PHE A 158 -14.09 14.15 9.30
N ALA A 159 -13.72 15.43 9.25
CA ALA A 159 -14.14 16.35 8.19
C ALA A 159 -13.19 16.39 6.99
N ASP A 160 -11.92 16.02 7.17
CA ASP A 160 -10.93 16.00 6.09
C ASP A 160 -11.11 14.73 5.24
N ARG A 161 -11.83 14.84 4.12
CA ARG A 161 -12.24 13.67 3.31
C ARG A 161 -11.53 13.59 1.97
N GLN A 162 -10.44 14.33 1.80
CA GLN A 162 -9.66 14.34 0.57
C GLN A 162 -8.71 13.13 0.52
N PHE A 163 -9.26 11.93 0.39
CA PHE A 163 -8.47 10.69 0.34
C PHE A 163 -7.80 10.45 -1.02
N TYR A 164 -8.33 11.06 -2.07
CA TYR A 164 -7.81 11.02 -3.44
C TYR A 164 -8.20 12.32 -4.17
N SER A 165 -7.54 12.60 -5.28
CA SER A 165 -7.89 13.67 -6.23
C SER A 165 -8.20 13.06 -7.60
N ASP A 166 -8.38 13.90 -8.61
CA ASP A 166 -8.53 13.59 -10.03
C ASP A 166 -7.29 12.88 -10.63
N TRP A 167 -6.97 11.68 -10.15
CA TRP A 167 -5.85 10.88 -10.67
C TRP A 167 -6.06 10.41 -12.11
N TRP A 168 -7.31 10.34 -12.58
CA TRP A 168 -7.66 9.96 -13.95
C TRP A 168 -7.25 11.01 -14.99
N THR A 169 -7.06 12.27 -14.60
CA THR A 169 -6.58 13.36 -15.48
C THR A 169 -5.06 13.48 -15.47
N ALA A 170 -4.35 12.62 -14.73
CA ALA A 170 -2.91 12.71 -14.59
C ALA A 170 -2.20 12.57 -15.95
N THR A 171 -1.27 13.47 -16.22
CA THR A 171 -0.41 13.49 -17.42
C THR A 171 1.04 13.11 -17.13
N SER A 172 1.38 12.85 -15.87
CA SER A 172 2.69 12.34 -15.46
C SER A 172 2.55 11.35 -14.30
N TRP A 173 3.46 10.38 -14.21
CA TRP A 173 3.47 9.41 -13.09
C TRP A 173 3.63 10.09 -11.73
N SER A 174 4.39 11.19 -11.67
CA SER A 174 4.50 12.02 -10.48
C SER A 174 3.14 12.60 -10.06
N SER A 175 2.30 13.02 -11.02
CA SER A 175 0.94 13.46 -10.72
C SER A 175 0.08 12.29 -10.23
N TYR A 176 0.10 11.16 -10.94
CA TYR A 176 -0.68 9.96 -10.58
C TYR A 176 -0.39 9.47 -9.15
N TYR A 177 0.88 9.32 -8.76
CA TYR A 177 1.24 8.87 -7.41
C TYR A 177 0.81 9.83 -6.29
N ARG A 178 0.69 11.13 -6.60
CA ARG A 178 0.25 12.16 -5.63
C ARG A 178 -1.25 12.18 -5.44
N THR A 179 -2.02 11.80 -6.46
CA THR A 179 -3.48 11.99 -6.48
C THR A 179 -4.26 10.70 -6.29
N TRP A 180 -3.67 9.52 -6.54
CA TRP A 180 -4.36 8.23 -6.43
C TRP A 180 -4.81 7.89 -4.99
N ASN A 181 -3.87 7.92 -4.03
CA ASN A 181 -4.12 7.62 -2.63
C ASN A 181 -3.34 8.64 -1.78
N ILE A 182 -3.99 9.76 -1.49
CA ILE A 182 -3.41 10.88 -0.76
C ILE A 182 -3.03 10.46 0.66
N VAL A 183 -3.80 9.56 1.29
CA VAL A 183 -3.53 9.11 2.66
C VAL A 183 -2.16 8.45 2.80
N VAL A 184 -1.82 7.53 1.89
CA VAL A 184 -0.51 6.86 1.89
C VAL A 184 0.58 7.79 1.34
N HIS A 185 0.25 8.55 0.29
CA HIS A 185 1.17 9.52 -0.29
C HIS A 185 1.66 10.53 0.76
N ASP A 186 0.76 11.12 1.54
CA ASP A 186 1.11 12.14 2.53
C ASP A 186 1.98 11.57 3.64
N TRP A 187 1.74 10.32 4.06
CA TRP A 187 2.60 9.63 5.02
C TRP A 187 4.01 9.43 4.45
N LEU A 188 4.11 8.91 3.23
CA LEU A 188 5.39 8.72 2.54
C LEU A 188 6.12 10.04 2.34
N TYR A 189 5.41 11.10 1.94
CA TYR A 189 6.00 12.42 1.73
C TYR A 189 6.49 13.06 3.04
N THR A 190 5.65 13.05 4.08
CA THR A 190 5.89 13.77 5.33
C THR A 190 6.98 13.12 6.17
N TYR A 191 7.00 11.78 6.21
CA TYR A 191 7.83 11.01 7.13
C TYR A 191 9.00 10.31 6.47
N VAL A 192 8.90 9.97 5.19
CA VAL A 192 10.00 9.28 4.48
C VAL A 192 10.73 10.27 3.60
N TYR A 193 10.06 10.86 2.60
CA TYR A 193 10.69 11.79 1.66
C TYR A 193 11.34 12.97 2.36
N ARG A 194 10.58 13.70 3.20
CA ARG A 194 11.06 14.93 3.85
C ARG A 194 12.20 14.66 4.83
N ASP A 195 12.17 13.53 5.53
CA ASP A 195 13.23 13.18 6.47
C ASP A 195 14.49 12.67 5.73
N CYS A 196 14.34 11.82 4.72
CA CYS A 196 15.45 11.44 3.83
C CYS A 196 16.08 12.66 3.16
N HIS A 197 15.26 13.61 2.69
CA HIS A 197 15.73 14.83 2.05
C HIS A 197 16.49 15.74 3.02
N LYS A 198 16.03 15.84 4.27
CA LYS A 198 16.74 16.58 5.34
C LYS A 198 18.07 15.94 5.72
N LEU A 199 18.13 14.61 5.77
CA LEU A 199 19.34 13.86 6.14
C LEU A 199 20.41 13.85 5.04
N LEU A 200 19.99 13.64 3.78
CA LEU A 200 20.91 13.55 2.64
C LEU A 200 21.28 14.94 2.10
N GLY A 201 20.41 15.93 2.28
CA GLY A 201 20.60 17.28 1.76
C GLY A 201 20.08 17.48 0.33
N VAL A 202 20.04 18.75 -0.09
CA VAL A 202 19.34 19.21 -1.30
C VAL A 202 19.84 18.54 -2.59
N LYS A 203 21.13 18.18 -2.64
CA LYS A 203 21.78 17.59 -3.82
C LYS A 203 21.24 16.20 -4.17
N TYR A 204 20.68 15.45 -3.22
CA TYR A 204 20.25 14.06 -3.40
C TYR A 204 18.72 13.89 -3.45
N ARG A 205 18.04 14.84 -4.11
CA ARG A 205 16.58 14.77 -4.30
C ARG A 205 16.14 13.47 -4.98
N LEU A 206 16.84 13.04 -6.04
CA LEU A 206 16.49 11.81 -6.76
C LEU A 206 16.60 10.56 -5.88
N VAL A 207 17.61 10.50 -5.01
CA VAL A 207 17.78 9.40 -4.05
C VAL A 207 16.62 9.38 -3.05
N SER A 208 16.18 10.54 -2.58
CA SER A 208 15.02 10.65 -1.68
C SER A 208 13.72 10.22 -2.36
N MET A 209 13.54 10.54 -3.65
CA MET A 209 12.40 10.09 -4.44
C MET A 209 12.43 8.57 -4.67
N TYR A 210 13.59 8.02 -5.02
CA TYR A 210 13.77 6.58 -5.20
C TYR A 210 13.52 5.81 -3.91
N ALA A 211 14.02 6.30 -2.77
CA ALA A 211 13.83 5.66 -1.46
C ALA A 211 12.34 5.47 -1.12
N VAL A 212 11.49 6.44 -1.45
CA VAL A 212 10.04 6.37 -1.23
C VAL A 212 9.39 5.33 -2.13
N ILE A 213 9.72 5.34 -3.43
CA ILE A 213 9.16 4.39 -4.40
C ILE A 213 9.62 2.97 -4.07
N PHE A 214 10.90 2.80 -3.74
CA PHE A 214 11.48 1.53 -3.32
C PHE A 214 10.80 0.99 -2.07
N LEU A 215 10.68 1.81 -1.01
CA LEU A 215 9.98 1.41 0.22
C LEU A 215 8.53 0.99 -0.08
N SER A 216 7.83 1.78 -0.90
CA SER A 216 6.47 1.45 -1.33
C SER A 216 6.43 0.10 -2.06
N ALA A 217 7.32 -0.13 -3.03
CA ALA A 217 7.40 -1.38 -3.78
C ALA A 217 7.66 -2.59 -2.89
N CYS A 218 8.59 -2.49 -1.92
CA CYS A 218 8.87 -3.54 -0.95
C CYS A 218 7.65 -3.89 -0.09
N VAL A 219 6.92 -2.88 0.39
CA VAL A 219 5.73 -3.10 1.24
C VAL A 219 4.62 -3.76 0.44
N HIS A 220 4.37 -3.33 -0.80
CA HIS A 220 3.35 -3.96 -1.62
C HIS A 220 3.70 -5.41 -1.96
N GLU A 221 4.96 -5.69 -2.32
CA GLU A 221 5.44 -7.04 -2.58
C GLU A 221 5.32 -7.92 -1.34
N TYR A 222 5.65 -7.39 -0.16
CA TYR A 222 5.51 -8.09 1.11
C TYR A 222 4.05 -8.49 1.38
N ILE A 223 3.09 -7.57 1.18
CA ILE A 223 1.66 -7.85 1.39
C ILE A 223 1.18 -8.95 0.44
N ILE A 224 1.53 -8.86 -0.85
CA ILE A 224 1.14 -9.85 -1.85
C ILE A 224 1.78 -11.21 -1.55
N SER A 225 3.07 -11.23 -1.24
CA SER A 225 3.82 -12.46 -0.96
C SER A 225 3.31 -13.17 0.30
N LEU A 226 2.87 -12.42 1.31
CA LEU A 226 2.19 -12.98 2.47
C LEU A 226 0.80 -13.52 2.14
N THR A 227 0.04 -12.82 1.29
CA THR A 227 -1.34 -13.20 0.94
C THR A 227 -1.37 -14.47 0.10
N PHE A 228 -0.46 -14.60 -0.87
CA PHE A 228 -0.38 -15.79 -1.74
C PHE A 228 0.52 -16.91 -1.17
N GLY A 229 1.36 -16.63 -0.17
CA GLY A 229 2.24 -17.64 0.41
C GLY A 229 3.43 -18.05 -0.48
N TYR A 230 3.83 -17.19 -1.42
CA TYR A 230 5.04 -17.33 -2.22
C TYR A 230 5.61 -15.97 -2.62
N PHE A 231 6.89 -15.90 -2.95
CA PHE A 231 7.54 -14.68 -3.43
C PHE A 231 7.63 -14.68 -4.96
N TYR A 232 7.00 -13.68 -5.60
CA TYR A 232 7.08 -13.52 -7.05
C TYR A 232 7.09 -12.03 -7.43
N PRO A 233 8.28 -11.40 -7.55
CA PRO A 233 8.47 -9.95 -7.45
C PRO A 233 8.06 -9.12 -8.68
N ILE A 234 6.94 -9.45 -9.30
CA ILE A 234 6.42 -8.76 -10.49
C ILE A 234 6.00 -7.34 -10.13
N LEU A 235 5.29 -7.17 -9.01
CA LEU A 235 4.84 -5.84 -8.58
C LEU A 235 6.04 -4.98 -8.19
N PHE A 236 7.01 -5.56 -7.47
CA PHE A 236 8.25 -4.87 -7.13
C PHE A 236 8.96 -4.34 -8.38
N VAL A 237 9.18 -5.18 -9.40
CA VAL A 237 9.86 -4.77 -10.64
C VAL A 237 9.06 -3.69 -11.38
N GLN A 238 7.73 -3.82 -11.47
CA GLN A 238 6.89 -2.82 -12.13
C GLN A 238 6.93 -1.46 -11.42
N PHE A 239 6.88 -1.42 -10.10
CA PHE A 239 6.90 -0.14 -9.36
C PHE A 239 8.32 0.44 -9.24
N ALA A 240 9.29 -0.34 -8.76
CA ALA A 240 10.62 0.14 -8.43
C ALA A 240 11.50 0.41 -9.67
N VAL A 241 11.31 -0.35 -10.75
CA VAL A 241 12.11 -0.21 -11.97
C VAL A 241 11.34 0.57 -13.02
N LEU A 242 10.22 0.03 -13.52
CA LEU A 242 9.48 0.68 -14.61
C LEU A 242 8.84 2.00 -14.17
N GLY A 243 8.25 2.04 -12.98
CA GLY A 243 7.66 3.24 -12.39
C GLY A 243 8.68 4.35 -12.11
N PHE A 244 9.91 3.99 -11.71
CA PHE A 244 10.97 4.97 -11.49
C PHE A 244 11.56 5.49 -12.80
N ILE A 245 11.89 4.58 -13.74
CA ILE A 245 12.41 4.94 -15.06
C ILE A 245 11.42 5.85 -15.80
N SER A 246 10.13 5.52 -15.78
CA SER A 246 9.11 6.33 -16.43
C SER A 246 8.97 7.73 -15.80
N MET A 247 9.24 7.86 -14.50
CA MET A 247 9.28 9.15 -13.81
C MET A 247 10.50 10.01 -14.19
N LEU A 248 11.61 9.38 -14.60
CA LEU A 248 12.83 10.07 -15.05
C LEU A 248 12.73 10.50 -16.51
N ILE A 249 12.17 9.64 -17.38
CA ILE A 249 12.11 9.87 -18.82
C ILE A 249 10.96 10.83 -19.18
N LEU A 250 9.79 10.66 -18.56
CA LEU A 250 8.62 11.45 -18.92
C LEU A 250 8.68 12.86 -18.31
N PRO A 251 8.27 13.89 -19.08
CA PRO A 251 8.22 15.24 -18.56
C PRO A 251 7.28 15.32 -17.35
N GLN A 252 7.76 15.87 -16.24
CA GLN A 252 6.99 15.94 -15.00
C GLN A 252 5.82 16.92 -15.05
N ARG A 253 5.82 17.85 -16.02
CA ARG A 253 4.87 18.96 -16.12
C ARG A 253 4.48 19.25 -17.58
N THR A 254 3.64 18.40 -18.14
CA THR A 254 3.01 18.62 -19.46
C THR A 254 1.51 18.45 -19.37
N GLN A 255 0.74 19.27 -20.09
CA GLN A 255 -0.73 19.17 -20.16
C GLN A 255 -1.17 18.40 -21.42
N ASN A 256 -0.34 17.48 -21.91
CA ASN A 256 -0.61 16.78 -23.17
C ASN A 256 -1.47 15.54 -22.92
N TYR A 257 -2.61 15.47 -23.60
CA TYR A 257 -3.53 14.33 -23.53
C TYR A 257 -2.88 13.00 -23.95
N ALA A 258 -1.88 13.03 -24.84
CA ALA A 258 -1.14 11.82 -25.24
C ALA A 258 -0.47 11.11 -24.04
N PHE A 259 0.04 11.86 -23.06
CA PHE A 259 0.63 11.25 -21.87
C PHE A 259 -0.43 10.68 -20.92
N ASN A 260 -1.63 11.26 -20.88
CA ASN A 260 -2.74 10.68 -20.14
C ASN A 260 -3.15 9.33 -20.73
N VAL A 261 -3.27 9.24 -22.07
CA VAL A 261 -3.53 7.97 -22.77
C VAL A 261 -2.42 6.96 -22.51
N PHE A 262 -1.15 7.38 -22.52
CA PHE A 262 -0.02 6.52 -22.18
C PHE A 262 -0.11 5.97 -20.74
N ILE A 263 -0.44 6.81 -19.76
CA ILE A 263 -0.63 6.38 -18.36
C ILE A 263 -1.76 5.36 -18.28
N TRP A 264 -2.90 5.61 -18.90
CA TRP A 264 -4.01 4.65 -18.94
C TRP A 264 -3.63 3.31 -19.57
N ALA A 265 -2.99 3.34 -20.73
CA ALA A 265 -2.53 2.13 -21.42
C ALA A 265 -1.56 1.33 -20.54
N SER A 266 -0.57 2.01 -19.94
CA SER A 266 0.41 1.37 -19.07
C SER A 266 -0.19 0.83 -17.77
N LEU A 267 -1.16 1.53 -17.17
CA LEU A 267 -1.90 1.08 -15.98
C LEU A 267 -2.66 -0.21 -16.29
N PHE A 268 -3.42 -0.24 -17.39
CA PHE A 268 -4.21 -1.39 -17.80
C PHE A 268 -3.35 -2.59 -18.15
N VAL A 269 -2.28 -2.40 -18.95
CA VAL A 269 -1.34 -3.48 -19.27
C VAL A 269 -0.61 -3.96 -18.02
N GLY A 270 -0.20 -3.07 -17.12
CA GLY A 270 0.45 -3.41 -15.86
C GLY A 270 -0.44 -4.29 -14.97
N LEU A 271 -1.72 -3.93 -14.82
CA LEU A 271 -2.70 -4.71 -14.06
C LEU A 271 -3.00 -6.06 -14.72
N GLY A 272 -3.16 -6.09 -16.05
CA GLY A 272 -3.34 -7.33 -16.81
C GLY A 272 -2.15 -8.27 -16.60
N MET A 273 -0.93 -7.74 -16.63
CA MET A 273 0.30 -8.48 -16.38
C MET A 273 0.36 -9.02 -14.94
N GLN A 274 0.02 -8.22 -13.93
CA GLN A 274 -0.03 -8.67 -12.53
C GLN A 274 -1.05 -9.80 -12.34
N MET A 275 -2.28 -9.58 -12.80
CA MET A 275 -3.36 -10.57 -12.69
C MET A 275 -2.99 -11.88 -13.37
N CYS A 276 -2.36 -11.81 -14.55
CA CYS A 276 -1.91 -12.97 -15.30
C CYS A 276 -0.79 -13.72 -14.56
N LEU A 277 0.29 -13.01 -14.24
CA LEU A 277 1.50 -13.62 -13.69
C LEU A 277 1.31 -14.23 -12.29
N TYR A 278 0.58 -13.55 -11.39
CA TYR A 278 0.27 -14.11 -10.08
C TYR A 278 -0.70 -15.29 -10.17
N SER A 279 -1.69 -15.23 -11.06
CA SER A 279 -2.61 -16.36 -11.23
C SER A 279 -1.89 -17.58 -11.80
N ILE A 280 -1.03 -17.40 -12.80
CA ILE A 280 -0.22 -18.48 -13.37
C ILE A 280 0.63 -19.15 -12.29
N GLU A 281 1.36 -18.38 -11.49
CA GLU A 281 2.19 -18.93 -10.42
C GLU A 281 1.36 -19.66 -9.36
N TRP A 282 0.19 -19.11 -8.98
CA TRP A 282 -0.73 -19.74 -8.04
C TRP A 282 -1.25 -21.10 -8.53
N TYR A 283 -1.65 -21.20 -9.80
CA TYR A 283 -2.11 -22.46 -10.39
C TYR A 283 -0.95 -23.44 -10.65
N ALA A 284 0.21 -22.95 -11.06
CA ALA A 284 1.40 -23.79 -11.20
C ALA A 284 1.81 -24.44 -9.86
N ARG A 285 1.66 -23.74 -8.73
CA ARG A 285 1.92 -24.30 -7.40
C ARG A 285 0.93 -25.36 -6.95
N GLN A 286 -0.30 -25.32 -7.45
CA GLN A 286 -1.30 -26.36 -7.19
C GLN A 286 -1.12 -27.58 -8.08
N ASN A 287 -0.78 -27.36 -9.35
CA ASN A 287 -0.73 -28.42 -10.36
C ASN A 287 0.63 -29.12 -10.47
N CYS A 288 1.72 -28.48 -10.02
CA CYS A 288 3.09 -28.99 -10.19
C CYS A 288 3.73 -29.36 -8.84
N PRO A 289 4.50 -30.47 -8.78
CA PRO A 289 5.19 -30.90 -7.57
C PRO A 289 6.26 -29.89 -7.13
N ARG A 290 6.68 -29.99 -5.86
CA ARG A 290 7.75 -29.15 -5.31
C ARG A 290 9.10 -29.59 -5.86
N TYR A 291 9.90 -28.66 -6.38
CA TYR A 291 11.26 -28.93 -6.85
C TYR A 291 12.31 -28.88 -5.73
N VAL A 292 12.07 -28.05 -4.72
CA VAL A 292 12.99 -27.83 -3.60
C VAL A 292 12.25 -28.08 -2.29
N ASN A 293 12.86 -28.81 -1.37
CA ASN A 293 12.33 -29.01 -0.04
C ASN A 293 12.80 -27.87 0.89
N GLY A 294 11.91 -27.36 1.75
CA GLY A 294 12.23 -26.33 2.75
C GLY A 294 11.86 -24.90 2.33
N PRO A 295 12.38 -23.87 3.04
CA PRO A 295 11.96 -22.47 2.88
C PRO A 295 12.35 -21.86 1.53
N LEU A 296 13.26 -22.49 0.78
CA LEU A 296 13.67 -22.03 -0.55
C LEU A 296 12.58 -22.21 -1.61
N ASP A 297 11.60 -23.13 -1.43
CA ASP A 297 10.43 -23.27 -2.32
C ASP A 297 9.58 -21.99 -2.37
N TYR A 298 9.69 -21.15 -1.35
CA TYR A 298 9.01 -19.85 -1.29
C TYR A 298 9.52 -18.88 -2.36
N PHE A 299 10.82 -18.93 -2.68
CA PHE A 299 11.49 -17.98 -3.58
C PHE A 299 11.64 -18.50 -5.02
N VAL A 300 11.47 -19.81 -5.23
CA VAL A 300 11.62 -20.43 -6.55
C VAL A 300 10.25 -20.44 -7.26
N PRO A 301 10.08 -19.73 -8.39
CA PRO A 301 8.81 -19.69 -9.11
C PRO A 301 8.55 -21.01 -9.83
N ARG A 302 7.41 -21.66 -9.59
CA ARG A 302 7.09 -22.96 -10.21
C ARG A 302 6.60 -22.83 -11.65
N SER A 303 6.05 -21.67 -12.01
CA SER A 303 5.60 -21.37 -13.38
C SER A 303 6.70 -21.45 -14.43
N LEU A 304 7.96 -21.21 -14.06
CA LEU A 304 9.10 -21.26 -15.00
C LEU A 304 9.70 -22.66 -15.16
N PHE A 305 9.53 -23.54 -14.16
CA PHE A 305 10.18 -24.85 -14.13
C PHE A 305 9.22 -26.02 -14.34
N CYS A 306 7.90 -25.78 -14.31
CA CYS A 306 6.92 -26.84 -14.54
C CYS A 306 6.99 -27.39 -15.98
N ARG A 307 7.34 -28.67 -16.11
CA ARG A 307 7.33 -29.42 -17.38
C ARG A 307 6.12 -30.35 -17.44
N ASP A 308 5.54 -30.54 -18.62
CA ASP A 308 4.31 -31.31 -18.83
C ASP A 308 4.37 -32.76 -18.30
N SER A 309 5.57 -33.34 -18.25
CA SER A 309 5.84 -34.68 -17.72
C SER A 309 5.54 -34.86 -16.23
N ASP A 310 5.53 -33.77 -15.45
CA ASP A 310 5.33 -33.81 -14.00
C ASP A 310 3.85 -33.63 -13.60
N VAL A 311 3.03 -33.05 -14.48
CA VAL A 311 1.58 -32.90 -14.29
C VAL A 311 0.87 -34.25 -14.47
N ILE A 312 1.34 -35.09 -15.40
CA ILE A 312 0.78 -36.44 -15.67
C ILE A 312 0.98 -37.38 -14.47
N LYS A 313 2.03 -37.19 -13.66
CA LYS A 313 2.28 -38.02 -12.47
C LYS A 313 1.29 -37.75 -11.31
N LEU A 314 0.64 -36.61 -11.28
CA LEU A 314 -0.37 -36.26 -10.27
C LEU A 314 -1.79 -36.74 -10.64
N SER A 315 -2.06 -36.98 -11.92
CA SER A 315 -3.36 -37.49 -12.40
C SER A 315 -3.45 -39.02 -12.44
N ILE A 316 -2.33 -39.73 -12.33
CA ILE A 316 -2.32 -41.19 -12.14
C ILE A 316 -2.32 -41.45 -10.62
N PRO A 317 -3.42 -41.95 -10.02
CA PRO A 317 -3.36 -42.43 -8.64
C PRO A 317 -2.31 -43.54 -8.56
N ASN A 318 -1.44 -43.50 -7.55
CA ASN A 318 -0.40 -44.50 -7.25
C ASN A 318 -0.93 -45.94 -7.01
N ASN A 319 -2.18 -46.24 -7.34
CA ASN A 319 -2.83 -47.54 -7.13
C ASN A 319 -2.82 -48.47 -8.35
N ILE A 320 -2.15 -48.15 -9.46
CA ILE A 320 -2.18 -49.00 -10.67
C ILE A 320 -0.84 -49.71 -10.96
N LEU A 321 0.23 -49.43 -10.21
CA LEU A 321 1.57 -49.99 -10.50
C LEU A 321 2.01 -51.16 -9.62
N HIS A 322 1.11 -51.82 -8.87
CA HIS A 322 1.49 -52.91 -7.97
C HIS A 322 0.83 -54.28 -8.17
N ASN A 323 0.08 -54.54 -9.26
CA ASN A 323 -0.58 -55.84 -9.47
C ASN A 323 -0.37 -56.43 -10.88
N HIS A 324 0.88 -56.63 -11.30
CA HIS A 324 1.17 -57.57 -12.39
C HIS A 324 2.51 -58.29 -12.16
N HIS A 325 2.57 -59.08 -11.10
CA HIS A 325 3.40 -60.26 -10.97
C HIS A 325 2.70 -61.16 -9.97
N ASP A 326 1.97 -62.15 -10.48
CA ASP A 326 1.50 -63.40 -9.86
C ASP A 326 0.12 -63.78 -10.39
N LEU A 327 0.13 -64.51 -11.52
CA LEU A 327 -0.78 -65.62 -11.87
C LEU A 327 -0.37 -66.21 -13.22
#